data_AF-A0A538E6Z3-F1
#
_entry.id   AF-A0A538E6Z3-F1
#
_cell.length_a   1.000
_cell.length_b   1.000
_cell.length_c   1.000
_cell.angle_alpha   90.00
_cell.angle_beta   90.00
_cell.angle_gamma   90.00
#
_symmetry.space_group_name_H-M   'P 1'
#
loop_
_entity.id
_entity.type
_entity.pdbx_description
1 polymer ?
#
loop_
_entity_poly.entity_id
_entity_poly.type
_entity_poly.pdbx_seq_one_letter_code
_entity_poly.pdbx_strand_id
1 'polypeptide(L)'
;TGFYTYDILLYGGDRFERYCAQAHAAGILCAPSVGPGYDAGPATGDLRVKPRADGATYNCMWRAALDAHADLVTITSYNEWSEGTQIEPAGHGGRYQSYDGAYGLHGRAAQTAYLRGTARWTARLH
;
A
#
# COMPACT_ATOMS: atom_id res chain seq x y z
N THR A 1 16.86 0.49 16.41
CA THR A 1 15.83 1.56 16.31
C THR A 1 15.56 1.85 14.84
N GLY A 2 14.38 2.33 14.48
CA GLY A 2 14.00 2.62 13.09
C GLY A 2 12.80 3.55 13.01
N PHE A 3 12.42 3.92 11.79
CA PHE A 3 11.18 4.67 11.52
C PHE A 3 10.29 3.89 10.56
N TYR A 4 8.97 4.10 10.67
CA TYR A 4 7.98 3.66 9.68
C TYR A 4 7.03 4.81 9.39
N THR A 5 6.55 4.94 8.15
CA THR A 5 5.75 6.10 7.74
C THR A 5 4.29 6.02 8.20
N TYR A 6 3.74 4.81 8.35
CA TYR A 6 2.34 4.45 8.62
C TYR A 6 1.34 4.95 7.56
N ASP A 7 1.61 6.07 6.90
CA ASP A 7 0.76 6.70 5.91
C ASP A 7 1.25 6.43 4.48
N ILE A 8 0.29 6.37 3.56
CA ILE A 8 0.49 6.09 2.14
C ILE A 8 -0.01 7.23 1.25
N LEU A 9 -0.65 8.24 1.82
CA LEU A 9 -1.24 9.39 1.13
C LEU A 9 -0.28 10.58 1.05
N LEU A 10 0.29 10.99 2.19
CA LEU A 10 1.24 12.10 2.33
C LEU A 10 2.68 11.64 2.15
N TYR A 11 3.02 10.44 2.61
CA TYR A 11 4.34 9.82 2.49
C TYR A 11 4.36 8.78 1.37
N GLY A 12 4.12 9.25 0.14
CA GLY A 12 4.17 8.45 -1.08
C GLY A 12 5.57 7.92 -1.41
N GLY A 13 5.62 6.97 -2.37
CA GLY A 13 6.86 6.32 -2.79
C GLY A 13 7.93 7.28 -3.33
N ASP A 14 7.52 8.44 -3.82
CA ASP A 14 8.39 9.54 -4.27
C ASP A 14 9.33 10.06 -3.16
N ARG A 15 9.04 9.78 -1.89
CA ARG A 15 9.84 10.23 -0.75
C ARG A 15 10.71 9.14 -0.13
N PHE A 16 10.53 7.87 -0.53
CA PHE A 16 11.17 6.75 0.14
C PHE A 16 12.69 6.77 0.01
N GLU A 17 13.23 7.10 -1.16
CA GLU A 17 14.68 7.22 -1.38
C GLU A 17 15.31 8.19 -0.38
N ARG A 18 14.73 9.39 -0.26
CA ARG A 18 15.20 10.39 0.70
C ARG A 18 15.10 9.88 2.14
N TYR A 19 13.99 9.28 2.54
CA TYR A 19 13.79 8.86 3.93
C TYR A 19 14.70 7.69 4.30
N CYS A 20 14.89 6.71 3.42
CA CYS A 20 15.82 5.62 3.67
C CYS A 20 17.26 6.10 3.71
N ALA A 21 17.68 6.97 2.78
CA ALA A 21 19.01 7.57 2.81
C ALA A 21 19.28 8.29 4.14
N GLN A 22 18.30 9.04 4.66
CA GLN A 22 18.41 9.72 5.95
C GLN A 22 18.47 8.76 7.14
N ALA A 23 17.67 7.69 7.12
CA ALA A 23 17.69 6.66 8.16
C ALA A 23 19.02 5.91 8.21
N HIS A 24 19.53 5.50 7.05
CA HIS A 24 20.83 4.83 6.93
C HIS A 24 21.98 5.74 7.38
N ALA A 25 21.97 7.01 6.97
CA ALA A 25 22.96 8.00 7.44
C ALA A 25 22.91 8.21 8.96
N ALA A 26 21.74 8.04 9.58
CA ALA A 26 21.55 8.09 11.03
C ALA A 26 21.79 6.74 11.74
N GLY A 27 22.11 5.67 11.01
CA GLY A 27 22.33 4.33 11.58
C GLY A 27 21.06 3.67 12.14
N ILE A 28 19.88 4.00 11.60
CA ILE A 28 18.59 3.41 12.00
C ILE A 28 17.92 2.71 10.82
N LEU A 29 16.99 1.79 11.12
CA LEU A 29 16.27 1.03 10.10
C LEU A 29 15.23 1.89 9.36
N CYS A 30 15.19 1.75 8.04
CA CYS A 30 14.15 2.28 7.18
C CYS A 30 13.00 1.27 6.98
N ALA A 31 11.77 1.62 7.38
CA ALA A 31 10.59 0.76 7.23
C ALA A 31 9.39 1.48 6.58
N PRO A 32 9.47 1.94 5.32
CA PRO A 32 8.38 2.65 4.65
C PRO A 32 7.10 1.80 4.58
N SER A 33 5.96 2.48 4.61
CA SER A 33 4.64 1.85 4.51
C SER A 33 4.10 1.91 3.09
N VAL A 34 3.71 0.75 2.55
CA VAL A 34 3.07 0.64 1.23
C VAL A 34 1.58 0.33 1.39
N GLY A 35 0.76 0.85 0.48
CA GLY A 35 -0.69 0.67 0.53
C GLY A 35 -1.32 0.67 -0.85
N PRO A 36 -2.44 -0.05 -1.03
CA PRO A 36 -3.05 -0.23 -2.34
C PRO A 36 -3.76 1.02 -2.85
N GLY A 37 -4.17 1.92 -1.96
CA GLY A 37 -4.91 3.14 -2.24
C GLY A 37 -5.45 3.73 -0.92
N TYR A 38 -6.15 4.86 -1.02
CA TYR A 38 -6.77 5.58 0.10
C TYR A 38 -8.10 6.18 -0.36
N ASP A 39 -9.16 5.95 0.39
CA ASP A 39 -10.47 6.59 0.22
C ASP A 39 -11.24 6.53 1.55
N ALA A 40 -11.07 7.58 2.36
CA ALA A 40 -11.73 7.71 3.66
C ALA A 40 -13.05 8.51 3.59
N GLY A 41 -13.40 9.05 2.42
CA GLY A 41 -14.59 9.87 2.21
C GLY A 41 -15.87 9.25 2.77
N PRO A 42 -16.14 7.95 2.54
CA PRO A 42 -17.32 7.30 3.11
C PRO A 42 -17.38 7.35 4.63
N ALA A 43 -16.25 7.25 5.34
CA ALA A 43 -16.20 7.12 6.80
C ALA A 43 -16.07 8.47 7.53
N THR A 44 -15.26 9.39 7.00
CA THR A 44 -14.88 10.63 7.70
C THR A 44 -15.22 11.90 6.93
N GLY A 45 -15.60 11.80 5.65
CA GLY A 45 -15.81 12.94 4.77
C GLY A 45 -14.52 13.54 4.18
N ASP A 46 -13.38 12.87 4.33
CA ASP A 46 -12.14 13.27 3.66
C ASP A 46 -12.28 13.20 2.14
N LEU A 47 -11.96 14.29 1.45
CA LEU A 47 -12.07 14.39 -0.02
C LEU A 47 -10.81 13.90 -0.74
N ARG A 48 -9.72 13.61 -0.02
CA ARG A 48 -8.47 13.12 -0.61
C ARG A 48 -8.63 11.66 -1.00
N VAL A 49 -8.24 11.35 -2.23
CA VAL A 49 -8.28 9.99 -2.77
C VAL A 49 -6.93 9.66 -3.37
N LYS A 50 -6.41 8.47 -3.01
CA LYS A 50 -5.32 7.83 -3.74
C LYS A 50 -5.90 6.61 -4.45
N PRO A 51 -6.14 6.67 -5.77
CA PRO A 51 -6.83 5.60 -6.47
C PRO A 51 -6.02 4.31 -6.42
N ARG A 52 -6.71 3.17 -6.38
CA ARG A 52 -6.05 1.86 -6.48
C ARG A 52 -5.46 1.58 -7.85
N ALA A 53 -6.05 2.18 -8.89
CA ALA A 53 -5.61 2.10 -10.29
C ALA A 53 -5.31 0.65 -10.73
N ASP A 54 -6.25 -0.25 -10.47
CA ASP A 54 -6.15 -1.69 -10.78
C ASP A 54 -4.87 -2.38 -10.29
N GLY A 55 -4.31 -1.88 -9.17
CA GLY A 55 -3.08 -2.38 -8.55
C GLY A 55 -1.81 -1.62 -8.95
N ALA A 56 -1.88 -0.67 -9.87
CA ALA A 56 -0.73 0.14 -10.26
C ALA A 56 -0.17 0.95 -9.09
N THR A 57 -1.04 1.55 -8.26
CA THR A 57 -0.61 2.30 -7.07
C THR A 57 0.19 1.44 -6.10
N TYR A 58 -0.30 0.23 -5.81
CA TYR A 58 0.41 -0.70 -4.91
C TYR A 58 1.77 -1.10 -5.49
N ASN A 59 1.80 -1.43 -6.79
CA ASN A 59 3.03 -1.78 -7.48
C ASN A 59 4.06 -0.65 -7.47
N CYS A 60 3.64 0.61 -7.68
CA CYS A 60 4.54 1.76 -7.66
C CYS A 60 5.15 1.97 -6.27
N MET A 61 4.35 1.85 -5.21
CA MET A 61 4.86 1.98 -3.84
C MET A 61 5.84 0.87 -3.47
N TRP A 62 5.54 -0.38 -3.84
CA TRP A 62 6.45 -1.49 -3.62
C TRP A 62 7.78 -1.33 -4.37
N ARG A 63 7.75 -0.93 -5.64
CA ARG A 63 8.98 -0.65 -6.40
C ARG A 63 9.80 0.44 -5.72
N ALA A 64 9.17 1.55 -5.37
CA ALA A 64 9.85 2.65 -4.69
C ALA A 64 10.49 2.22 -3.37
N ALA A 65 9.87 1.32 -2.61
CA ALA A 65 10.44 0.82 -1.35
C ALA A 65 11.69 -0.05 -1.59
N LEU A 66 11.66 -0.90 -2.62
CA LEU A 66 12.80 -1.71 -3.02
C LEU A 66 13.94 -0.86 -3.59
N ASP A 67 13.62 0.08 -4.47
CA ASP A 67 14.58 1.00 -5.09
C ASP A 67 15.23 1.92 -4.05
N ALA A 68 14.53 2.24 -2.96
CA ALA A 68 15.05 2.99 -1.83
C ALA A 68 15.90 2.16 -0.84
N HIS A 69 16.15 0.87 -1.13
CA HIS A 69 16.86 -0.05 -0.25
C HIS A 69 16.28 -0.11 1.18
N ALA A 70 14.96 -0.16 1.29
CA ALA A 70 14.30 -0.30 2.58
C ALA A 70 14.75 -1.57 3.34
N ASP A 71 15.01 -1.45 4.64
CA ASP A 71 15.37 -2.58 5.50
C ASP A 71 14.16 -3.47 5.82
N LEU A 72 12.99 -2.85 5.97
CA LEU A 72 11.71 -3.51 6.12
C LEU A 72 10.66 -2.81 5.25
N VAL A 73 9.57 -3.50 4.91
CA VAL A 73 8.40 -2.85 4.32
C VAL A 73 7.19 -3.16 5.19
N THR A 74 6.48 -2.12 5.59
CA THR A 74 5.21 -2.24 6.32
C THR A 74 4.05 -2.08 5.35
N ILE A 75 2.91 -2.70 5.64
CA ILE A 75 1.71 -2.58 4.80
C ILE A 75 0.64 -1.82 5.58
N THR A 76 0.23 -0.68 5.03
CA THR A 76 -0.95 0.05 5.49
C THR A 76 -2.06 -0.22 4.48
N SER A 77 -2.99 -1.13 4.75
CA SER A 77 -3.19 -1.91 5.99
C SER A 77 -3.70 -3.32 5.67
N TYR A 78 -3.80 -4.21 6.66
CA TYR A 78 -4.57 -5.44 6.46
C TYR A 78 -6.05 -5.09 6.25
N ASN A 79 -6.70 -4.44 7.22
CA ASN A 79 -8.15 -4.23 7.25
C ASN A 79 -8.62 -2.87 7.79
N GLU A 80 -7.87 -1.78 7.55
CA GLU A 80 -8.36 -0.43 7.90
C GLU A 80 -9.36 0.05 6.82
N TRP A 81 -10.57 -0.50 6.91
CA TRP A 81 -11.66 -0.21 5.99
C TRP A 81 -12.07 1.26 6.05
N SER A 82 -11.99 1.92 7.21
CA SER A 82 -12.42 3.31 7.34
C SER A 82 -11.59 4.27 6.47
N GLU A 83 -10.32 3.94 6.21
CA GLU A 83 -9.42 4.70 5.34
C GLU A 83 -9.39 4.19 3.89
N GLY A 84 -10.01 3.04 3.63
CA GLY A 84 -9.94 2.39 2.32
C GLY A 84 -8.54 1.89 1.95
N THR A 85 -7.67 1.62 2.94
CA THR A 85 -6.27 1.16 2.74
C THR A 85 -6.10 -0.36 2.82
N GLN A 86 -7.16 -1.10 3.11
CA GLN A 86 -7.15 -2.55 3.31
C GLN A 86 -6.64 -3.35 2.10
N ILE A 87 -5.93 -4.44 2.38
CA ILE A 87 -5.65 -5.56 1.47
C ILE A 87 -6.52 -6.79 1.73
N GLU A 88 -7.26 -6.82 2.85
CA GLU A 88 -8.26 -7.84 3.18
C GLU A 88 -9.25 -8.03 2.02
N PRO A 89 -9.71 -9.25 1.73
CA PRO A 89 -10.52 -9.48 0.55
C PRO A 89 -11.77 -8.61 0.45
N ALA A 90 -11.94 -7.92 -0.68
CA ALA A 90 -13.09 -7.05 -0.94
C ALA A 90 -13.90 -7.53 -2.16
N GLY A 91 -15.20 -7.76 -1.94
CA GLY A 91 -16.15 -8.21 -2.96
C GLY A 91 -17.10 -7.13 -3.44
N HIS A 92 -18.04 -7.53 -4.30
CA HIS A 92 -19.08 -6.63 -4.81
C HIS A 92 -20.22 -6.46 -3.78
N GLY A 93 -20.79 -5.26 -3.68
CA GLY A 93 -22.04 -5.00 -2.95
C GLY A 93 -21.94 -4.35 -1.56
N GLY A 94 -20.77 -3.84 -1.17
CA GLY A 94 -20.56 -3.12 0.10
C GLY A 94 -20.40 -1.60 -0.03
N ARG A 95 -20.22 -0.92 1.10
CA ARG A 95 -19.91 0.52 1.19
C ARG A 95 -18.57 0.91 0.56
N TYR A 96 -17.65 -0.05 0.43
CA TYR A 96 -16.27 0.17 0.00
C TYR A 96 -16.01 -0.40 -1.40
N GLN A 97 -14.98 0.13 -2.07
CA GLN A 97 -14.56 -0.29 -3.40
C GLN A 97 -14.27 -1.80 -3.46
N SER A 98 -14.91 -2.50 -4.39
CA SER A 98 -14.55 -3.88 -4.72
C SER A 98 -13.21 -3.94 -5.46
N TYR A 99 -12.58 -5.11 -5.50
CA TYR A 99 -11.32 -5.28 -6.23
C TYR A 99 -11.48 -5.71 -7.69
N ASP A 100 -12.69 -5.74 -8.23
CA ASP A 100 -12.93 -6.09 -9.63
C ASP A 100 -12.11 -5.18 -10.58
N GLY A 101 -11.40 -5.79 -11.53
CA GLY A 101 -10.43 -5.12 -12.41
C GLY A 101 -8.99 -5.16 -11.90
N ALA A 102 -8.75 -5.31 -10.58
CA ALA A 102 -7.41 -5.28 -10.02
C ALA A 102 -6.53 -6.41 -10.58
N TYR A 103 -5.38 -6.04 -11.15
CA TYR A 103 -4.47 -6.95 -11.87
C TYR A 103 -5.17 -7.79 -12.97
N GLY A 104 -6.24 -7.26 -13.58
CA GLY A 104 -7.02 -7.96 -14.61
C GLY A 104 -7.87 -9.11 -14.07
N LEU A 105 -8.11 -9.16 -12.75
CA LEU A 105 -8.97 -10.17 -12.11
C LEU A 105 -10.40 -9.67 -11.99
N HIS A 106 -11.36 -10.60 -12.07
CA HIS A 106 -12.78 -10.29 -11.95
C HIS A 106 -13.52 -11.26 -11.00
N GLY A 107 -14.67 -10.83 -10.49
CA GLY A 107 -15.54 -11.62 -9.64
C GLY A 107 -14.84 -12.14 -8.38
N ARG A 108 -15.07 -13.41 -8.03
CA ARG A 108 -14.47 -14.04 -6.83
C ARG A 108 -12.94 -14.04 -6.85
N ALA A 109 -12.31 -14.10 -8.03
CA ALA A 109 -10.85 -14.09 -8.13
C ALA A 109 -10.26 -12.73 -7.71
N ALA A 110 -10.97 -11.64 -8.01
CA ALA A 110 -10.56 -10.29 -7.69
C ALA A 110 -10.53 -10.00 -6.19
N GLN A 111 -11.39 -10.68 -5.41
CA GLN A 111 -11.47 -10.46 -3.95
C GLN A 111 -10.13 -10.61 -3.26
N THR A 112 -9.27 -11.52 -3.70
CA THR A 112 -7.93 -11.73 -3.09
C THR A 112 -6.79 -11.03 -3.83
N ALA A 113 -7.09 -10.10 -4.74
CA ALA A 113 -6.11 -9.48 -5.63
C ALA A 113 -4.91 -8.86 -4.89
N TYR A 114 -5.16 -8.11 -3.81
CA TYR A 114 -4.08 -7.45 -3.07
C TYR A 114 -3.29 -8.41 -2.17
N LEU A 115 -3.89 -9.46 -1.62
CA LEU A 115 -3.14 -10.53 -0.94
C LEU A 115 -2.18 -11.24 -1.90
N ARG A 116 -2.64 -11.57 -3.11
CA ARG A 116 -1.78 -12.13 -4.17
C ARG A 116 -0.70 -11.14 -4.59
N GLY A 117 -1.04 -9.86 -4.69
CA GLY A 117 -0.09 -8.78 -4.94
C GLY A 117 1.01 -8.72 -3.88
N THR A 118 0.64 -8.75 -2.60
CA THR A 118 1.57 -8.79 -1.47
C THR A 118 2.49 -10.00 -1.57
N ALA A 119 1.96 -11.20 -1.79
CA ALA A 119 2.77 -12.41 -1.91
C ALA A 119 3.81 -12.33 -3.05
N ARG A 120 3.45 -11.73 -4.19
CA ARG A 120 4.40 -11.51 -5.29
C ARG A 120 5.52 -10.54 -4.93
N TRP A 121 5.22 -9.51 -4.15
CA TRP A 121 6.18 -8.47 -3.77
C TRP A 121 7.09 -8.92 -2.63
N THR A 122 6.55 -9.59 -1.61
CA THR A 122 7.35 -10.14 -0.51
C THR A 122 8.32 -11.20 -1.00
N ALA A 123 7.98 -11.96 -2.04
CA ALA A 123 8.89 -12.89 -2.69
C ALA A 123 10.11 -12.23 -3.35
N ARG A 124 10.11 -10.89 -3.53
CA ARG A 124 11.22 -10.09 -4.10
C ARG A 124 12.01 -9.33 -3.04
N LEU A 125 11.59 -9.41 -1.78
CA LEU A 125 12.27 -8.80 -0.65
C LEU A 125 13.28 -9.83 -0.13
N HIS A 126 14.54 -9.71 -0.54
CA HIS A 126 15.63 -10.58 -0.11
C HIS A 126 16.93 -9.78 0.01
#